data_AF-A0A6P8IW78-F1
#
_entry.id   AF-A0A6P8IW78-F1
#
_cell.length_a   1.000
_cell.length_b   1.000
_cell.length_c   1.000
_cell.angle_alpha   90.00
_cell.angle_beta   90.00
_cell.angle_gamma   90.00
#
_symmetry.space_group_name_H-M   'P 1'
#
loop_
_entity.id
_entity.type
_entity.pdbx_description
1 polymer ?
#
loop_
_entity_poly.entity_id
_entity_poly.type
_entity_poly.pdbx_seq_one_letter_code
_entity_poly.pdbx_strand_id
1 'polypeptide(L)'
;MNSRCYNCPAGGFFQDNIGHVLTTFDVFKGCKTCPPGTYVSIENAPGKSSLDCKKCPSGTKFSDFAGFRACKCLPGFYRTDRFGPCEKCPTDGVVCRNELIFLKPGFYWAWDSNPRKEAFRKLARNLEIEDDTYDINNTKYIGRLPPAYSCPVREACTGSIFSECSEGYTGVLCSVCVEGFHKSASLGCRKCSIGWISLQAVIILFFIISFATLVRKKKRRDKSGRSISEILMSQIKITIGFYQVSLGMIQSFSFIDWPENLNKYVEYANILQLNLFQVLPLHCLVPRFTFNPFYKMVMMILGNVFVIIVATIIYYFRKSRINKKDLPDEQKTAAISSAKETNYRFIIFFLFLTFPSTCTSIITVMPAACHEICSEQSCRWYLKADYGLKCFDSYYYNNYIQITLEVQHQNKAQRRSSSFPKE
;
A
#
# COMPACT_ATOMS: atom_id res chain seq x y z
N MET A 1 -33.28 54.12 -8.27
CA MET A 1 -32.37 53.14 -7.64
C MET A 1 -33.16 52.40 -6.58
N ASN A 2 -33.33 51.07 -6.70
CA ASN A 2 -34.07 50.29 -5.71
C ASN A 2 -33.26 50.16 -4.41
N SER A 3 -33.62 50.93 -3.38
CA SER A 3 -33.05 50.81 -2.04
C SER A 3 -33.49 49.48 -1.42
N ARG A 4 -32.61 48.48 -1.40
CA ARG A 4 -32.84 47.20 -0.71
C ARG A 4 -32.08 47.19 0.62
N CYS A 5 -32.76 46.81 1.69
CA CYS A 5 -32.13 46.54 2.98
C CYS A 5 -31.51 45.14 2.96
N TYR A 6 -30.31 45.01 3.53
CA TYR A 6 -29.63 43.73 3.70
C TYR A 6 -29.51 43.41 5.19
N ASN A 7 -29.67 42.13 5.54
CA ASN A 7 -29.48 41.68 6.92
C ASN A 7 -28.02 41.75 7.32
N CYS A 8 -27.75 42.03 8.61
CA CYS A 8 -26.40 41.92 9.13
C CYS A 8 -25.88 40.48 9.03
N PRO A 9 -24.68 40.27 8.48
CA PRO A 9 -24.10 38.94 8.40
C PRO A 9 -23.71 38.43 9.80
N ALA A 10 -23.56 37.11 9.92
CA ALA A 10 -23.02 36.49 11.13
C ALA A 10 -21.66 37.11 11.49
N GLY A 11 -21.43 37.36 12.79
CA GLY A 11 -20.29 38.13 13.30
C GLY A 11 -20.63 39.54 13.81
N GLY A 12 -21.72 40.13 13.31
CA GLY A 12 -22.20 41.47 13.71
C GLY A 12 -23.69 41.50 14.09
N PHE A 13 -24.16 42.68 14.48
CA PHE A 13 -25.54 42.91 14.91
C PHE A 13 -26.06 44.30 14.52
N PHE A 14 -27.38 44.47 14.49
CA PHE A 14 -28.06 45.75 14.21
C PHE A 14 -27.94 46.74 15.38
N GLN A 15 -28.17 48.03 15.13
CA GLN A 15 -28.55 48.96 16.19
C GLN A 15 -29.89 49.62 15.82
N ASP A 16 -30.67 49.91 16.85
CA ASP A 16 -32.04 50.39 16.79
C ASP A 16 -32.29 51.50 15.74
N ASN A 17 -33.19 51.17 14.81
CA ASN A 17 -34.11 52.02 14.06
C ASN A 17 -33.61 52.91 12.89
N ILE A 18 -32.31 53.02 12.60
CA ILE A 18 -31.82 53.80 11.44
C ILE A 18 -30.98 52.93 10.51
N GLY A 19 -31.48 52.71 9.29
CA GLY A 19 -30.71 52.03 8.24
C GLY A 19 -29.54 52.89 7.78
N HIS A 20 -28.31 52.37 7.87
CA HIS A 20 -27.12 53.03 7.35
C HIS A 20 -27.00 52.83 5.84
N VAL A 21 -26.77 53.91 5.10
CA VAL A 21 -26.45 53.84 3.66
C VAL A 21 -25.00 53.41 3.52
N LEU A 22 -24.79 52.28 2.86
CA LEU A 22 -23.48 51.72 2.55
C LEU A 22 -22.55 52.76 1.91
N THR A 23 -21.45 53.07 2.59
CA THR A 23 -20.27 53.69 1.97
C THR A 23 -19.24 52.60 1.70
N THR A 24 -18.42 52.75 0.66
CA THR A 24 -17.53 51.72 0.10
C THR A 24 -16.45 51.17 1.06
N PHE A 25 -16.41 51.61 2.31
CA PHE A 25 -15.33 51.33 3.28
C PHE A 25 -15.80 50.62 4.56
N ASP A 26 -17.09 50.29 4.70
CA ASP A 26 -17.60 49.67 5.92
C ASP A 26 -17.54 48.14 5.84
N VAL A 27 -16.60 47.54 6.59
CA VAL A 27 -16.32 46.09 6.60
C VAL A 27 -17.58 45.28 6.89
N PHE A 28 -18.46 45.76 7.78
CA PHE A 28 -19.69 45.09 8.17
C PHE A 28 -20.95 45.69 7.53
N LYS A 29 -20.80 46.41 6.41
CA LYS A 29 -21.93 46.92 5.61
C LYS A 29 -22.92 47.78 6.41
N GLY A 30 -22.43 48.56 7.39
CA GLY A 30 -23.26 49.39 8.28
C GLY A 30 -23.71 48.69 9.57
N CYS A 31 -23.29 47.45 9.82
CA CYS A 31 -23.58 46.70 11.05
C CYS A 31 -22.52 46.91 12.13
N LYS A 32 -22.93 46.81 13.40
CA LYS A 32 -21.99 46.87 14.52
C LYS A 32 -21.26 45.56 14.71
N THR A 33 -20.03 45.65 15.19
CA THR A 33 -19.17 44.53 15.48
C THR A 33 -19.33 44.06 16.92
N CYS A 34 -19.26 42.75 17.14
CA CYS A 34 -19.17 42.21 18.49
C CYS A 34 -17.84 42.56 19.16
N PRO A 35 -17.81 42.73 20.50
CA PRO A 35 -16.57 42.95 21.22
C PRO A 35 -15.60 41.76 21.08
N PRO A 36 -14.28 41.96 21.24
CA PRO A 36 -13.29 40.89 21.16
C PRO A 36 -13.65 39.68 22.03
N GLY A 37 -13.38 38.48 21.53
CA GLY A 37 -13.75 37.24 22.22
C GLY A 37 -15.23 36.84 22.11
N THR A 38 -16.02 37.57 21.33
CA THR A 38 -17.44 37.27 21.09
C THR A 38 -17.83 37.39 19.62
N TYR A 39 -18.92 36.74 19.22
CA TYR A 39 -19.42 36.72 17.84
C TYR A 39 -20.91 36.36 17.80
N VAL A 40 -21.57 36.66 16.68
CA VAL A 40 -22.92 36.13 16.37
C VAL A 40 -22.77 34.92 15.45
N SER A 41 -23.28 33.76 15.85
CA SER A 41 -23.27 32.55 15.02
C SER A 41 -24.27 32.64 13.87
N ILE A 42 -24.15 31.74 12.89
CA ILE A 42 -25.06 31.71 11.75
C ILE A 42 -26.52 31.45 12.13
N GLU A 43 -26.74 30.64 13.17
CA GLU A 43 -28.07 30.31 13.69
C GLU A 43 -28.76 31.50 14.39
N ASN A 44 -27.96 32.40 14.95
CA ASN A 44 -28.43 33.59 15.65
C ASN A 44 -28.35 34.86 14.79
N ALA A 45 -27.93 34.72 13.53
CA ALA A 45 -27.86 35.83 12.60
C ALA A 45 -29.25 36.09 11.96
N PRO A 46 -29.62 37.37 11.74
CA PRO A 46 -28.88 38.56 12.12
C PRO A 46 -29.03 38.86 13.62
N GLY A 47 -27.93 39.24 14.28
CA GLY A 47 -27.99 39.73 15.65
C GLY A 47 -28.73 41.07 15.72
N LYS A 48 -29.53 41.29 16.75
CA LYS A 48 -30.33 42.52 16.92
C LYS A 48 -29.70 43.50 17.90
N SER A 49 -28.91 43.01 18.85
CA SER A 49 -28.25 43.83 19.87
C SER A 49 -26.91 43.21 20.29
N SER A 50 -26.12 43.96 21.08
CA SER A 50 -24.84 43.47 21.61
C SER A 50 -24.98 42.25 22.53
N LEU A 51 -26.17 42.02 23.09
CA LEU A 51 -26.48 40.84 23.93
C LEU A 51 -26.54 39.53 23.12
N ASP A 52 -26.67 39.64 21.79
CA ASP A 52 -26.67 38.48 20.90
C ASP A 52 -25.25 37.99 20.59
N CYS A 53 -24.22 38.79 20.92
CA CYS A 53 -22.82 38.38 20.82
C CYS A 53 -22.52 37.30 21.87
N LYS A 54 -22.30 36.07 21.40
CA LYS A 54 -21.94 34.93 22.24
C LYS A 54 -20.43 34.80 22.38
N LYS A 55 -19.98 34.26 23.51
CA LYS A 55 -18.57 33.98 23.75
C LYS A 55 -18.03 33.02 22.71
N CYS A 56 -16.79 33.24 22.30
CA CYS A 56 -16.10 32.35 21.37
C CYS A 56 -15.93 30.93 21.96
N PRO A 57 -15.93 29.91 21.09
CA PRO A 57 -15.91 28.52 21.53
C PRO A 57 -14.50 28.08 21.98
N SER A 58 -14.43 26.93 22.65
CA SER A 58 -13.17 26.37 23.16
C SER A 58 -12.11 26.17 22.06
N GLY A 59 -10.83 26.29 22.42
CA GLY A 59 -9.70 26.14 21.49
C GLY A 59 -9.46 27.37 20.59
N THR A 60 -10.13 28.49 20.86
CA THR A 60 -9.97 29.76 20.15
C THR A 60 -9.27 30.83 20.99
N LYS A 61 -8.82 31.91 20.36
CA LYS A 61 -8.23 33.09 21.00
C LYS A 61 -9.33 34.07 21.41
N PHE A 62 -9.56 34.20 22.72
CA PHE A 62 -10.59 35.11 23.25
C PHE A 62 -10.19 36.60 23.24
N SER A 63 -8.93 36.92 22.91
CA SER A 63 -8.44 38.29 22.77
C SER A 63 -8.76 38.93 21.42
N ASP A 64 -9.03 38.10 20.41
CA ASP A 64 -9.07 38.53 19.02
C ASP A 64 -10.50 38.86 18.59
N PHE A 65 -10.62 39.75 17.62
CA PHE A 65 -11.89 40.03 16.96
C PHE A 65 -12.27 38.84 16.05
N ALA A 66 -13.51 38.38 16.14
CA ALA A 66 -13.96 37.16 15.47
C ALA A 66 -14.29 37.35 13.98
N GLY A 67 -14.77 38.53 13.58
CA GLY A 67 -15.16 38.82 12.20
C GLY A 67 -16.36 37.97 11.75
N PHE A 68 -16.35 37.53 10.48
CA PHE A 68 -17.42 36.74 9.85
C PHE A 68 -17.35 35.22 10.15
N ARG A 69 -16.85 34.88 11.34
CA ARG A 69 -16.64 33.50 11.83
C ARG A 69 -16.44 33.51 13.34
N ALA A 70 -16.33 32.34 13.98
CA ALA A 70 -15.89 32.28 15.39
C ALA A 70 -14.42 32.72 15.52
N CYS A 71 -14.02 33.20 16.72
CA CYS A 71 -12.65 33.66 17.01
C CYS A 71 -11.59 32.69 16.50
N LYS A 72 -10.41 33.21 16.12
CA LYS A 72 -9.37 32.40 15.48
C LYS A 72 -8.88 31.26 16.38
N CYS A 73 -8.53 30.11 15.81
CA CYS A 73 -8.01 28.99 16.61
C CYS A 73 -6.67 29.33 17.27
N LEU A 74 -6.38 28.67 18.39
CA LEU A 74 -5.03 28.65 18.96
C LEU A 74 -4.03 28.01 17.98
N PRO A 75 -2.73 28.36 18.06
CA PRO A 75 -1.71 27.70 17.25
C PRO A 75 -1.71 26.19 17.45
N GLY A 76 -1.68 25.41 16.36
CA GLY A 76 -1.73 23.95 16.43
C GLY A 76 -3.13 23.38 16.74
N PHE A 77 -4.19 24.16 16.51
CA PHE A 77 -5.58 23.70 16.56
C PHE A 77 -6.23 23.81 15.16
N TYR A 78 -7.25 23.00 14.93
CA TYR A 78 -8.04 22.99 13.69
C TYR A 78 -9.54 22.99 14.00
N ARG A 79 -10.39 23.33 13.02
CA ARG A 79 -11.85 23.26 13.16
C ARG A 79 -12.48 22.56 11.95
N THR A 80 -13.65 21.96 12.18
CA THR A 80 -14.52 21.38 11.15
C THR A 80 -15.83 22.15 11.00
N ASP A 81 -15.97 23.27 11.70
CA ASP A 81 -17.14 24.14 11.71
C ASP A 81 -16.67 25.59 11.84
N ARG A 82 -16.98 26.44 10.85
CA ARG A 82 -16.56 27.86 10.78
C ARG A 82 -16.90 28.64 12.05
N PHE A 83 -18.05 28.34 12.65
CA PHE A 83 -18.55 28.98 13.85
C PHE A 83 -18.42 28.09 15.09
N GLY A 84 -17.85 26.89 14.94
CA GLY A 84 -17.69 25.92 16.03
C GLY A 84 -16.34 26.00 16.77
N PRO A 85 -16.12 25.09 17.73
CA PRO A 85 -14.88 24.99 18.50
C PRO A 85 -13.69 24.55 17.66
N CYS A 86 -12.48 24.76 18.20
CA CYS A 86 -11.27 24.18 17.64
C CYS A 86 -10.77 23.02 18.49
N GLU A 87 -10.25 22.01 17.82
CA GLU A 87 -9.66 20.81 18.40
C GLU A 87 -8.14 20.84 18.31
N LYS A 88 -7.47 20.22 19.28
CA LYS A 88 -6.01 20.08 19.28
C LYS A 88 -5.58 19.23 18.09
N CYS A 89 -4.55 19.68 17.36
CA CYS A 89 -4.04 18.92 16.23
C CYS A 89 -3.49 17.55 16.66
N PRO A 90 -3.86 16.45 15.98
CA PRO A 90 -3.23 15.15 16.19
C PRO A 90 -1.74 15.18 15.84
N THR A 91 -0.93 14.35 16.49
CA THR A 91 0.52 14.28 16.24
C THR A 91 0.88 13.43 15.02
N ASP A 92 0.09 12.40 14.76
CA ASP A 92 0.45 11.32 13.84
C ASP A 92 -0.09 11.60 12.44
N GLY A 93 0.79 11.60 11.44
CA GLY A 93 0.42 11.69 10.02
C GLY A 93 -0.18 13.00 9.52
N VAL A 94 -0.46 13.96 10.40
CA VAL A 94 -1.09 15.25 10.05
C VAL A 94 -0.33 16.46 10.56
N VAL A 95 -0.64 17.61 10.01
CA VAL A 95 -0.17 18.95 10.43
C VAL A 95 -1.32 19.93 10.34
N CYS A 96 -1.50 20.78 11.35
CA CYS A 96 -2.58 21.77 11.35
C CYS A 96 -2.00 23.18 11.21
N ARG A 97 -2.54 23.95 10.27
CA ARG A 97 -2.14 25.33 9.94
C ARG A 97 -3.37 26.09 9.50
N ASN A 98 -3.47 27.37 9.85
CA ASN A 98 -4.60 28.23 9.46
C ASN A 98 -5.97 27.61 9.79
N GLU A 99 -6.10 26.97 10.97
CA GLU A 99 -7.33 26.33 11.44
C GLU A 99 -7.77 25.09 10.64
N LEU A 100 -6.96 24.66 9.67
CA LEU A 100 -7.16 23.47 8.86
C LEU A 100 -6.21 22.36 9.27
N ILE A 101 -6.59 21.14 8.94
CA ILE A 101 -5.80 19.92 9.13
C ILE A 101 -5.38 19.37 7.76
N PHE A 102 -4.09 19.07 7.61
CA PHE A 102 -3.48 18.58 6.37
C PHE A 102 -2.76 17.26 6.63
N LEU A 103 -2.81 16.33 5.68
CA LEU A 103 -1.92 15.17 5.71
C LEU A 103 -0.47 15.57 5.45
N LYS A 104 0.45 14.99 6.22
CA LYS A 104 1.88 15.02 5.91
C LYS A 104 2.15 14.20 4.63
N PRO A 105 3.16 14.55 3.83
CA PRO A 105 3.62 13.69 2.72
C PRO A 105 3.93 12.28 3.22
N GLY A 106 3.57 11.26 2.43
CA GLY A 106 3.66 9.86 2.83
C GLY A 106 2.48 9.32 3.62
N PHE A 107 1.44 10.13 3.87
CA PHE A 107 0.20 9.70 4.53
C PHE A 107 -1.03 9.83 3.62
N TYR A 108 -2.04 9.04 3.92
CA TYR A 108 -3.26 8.88 3.14
C TYR A 108 -4.51 8.85 4.03
N TRP A 109 -5.59 9.46 3.55
CA TRP A 109 -6.93 9.39 4.12
C TRP A 109 -7.81 8.45 3.31
N ALA A 110 -8.33 7.41 3.97
CA ALA A 110 -9.30 6.50 3.39
C ALA A 110 -10.73 7.08 3.51
N TRP A 111 -11.10 7.94 2.57
CA TRP A 111 -12.45 8.50 2.51
C TRP A 111 -13.48 7.43 2.15
N ASP A 112 -14.63 7.41 2.86
CA ASP A 112 -15.76 6.53 2.56
C ASP A 112 -16.33 6.77 1.15
N SER A 113 -16.37 8.05 0.74
CA SER A 113 -17.00 8.47 -0.51
C SER A 113 -16.45 9.81 -1.02
N ASN A 114 -16.51 10.00 -2.34
CA ASN A 114 -16.12 11.27 -2.98
C ASN A 114 -16.93 12.48 -2.48
N PRO A 115 -18.25 12.39 -2.21
CA PRO A 115 -19.00 13.52 -1.67
C PRO A 115 -18.51 14.04 -0.32
N ARG A 116 -18.07 13.16 0.60
CA ARG A 116 -17.54 13.59 1.90
C ARG A 116 -16.20 14.29 1.78
N LYS A 117 -15.30 13.71 0.97
CA LYS A 117 -14.04 14.35 0.59
C LYS A 117 -14.28 15.75 0.01
N GLU A 118 -15.26 15.88 -0.88
CA GLU A 118 -15.64 17.16 -1.47
C GLU A 118 -16.26 18.13 -0.45
N ALA A 119 -17.09 17.65 0.47
CA ALA A 119 -17.67 18.48 1.54
C ALA A 119 -16.59 19.08 2.44
N PHE A 120 -15.59 18.29 2.84
CA PHE A 120 -14.45 18.79 3.61
C PHE A 120 -13.63 19.80 2.80
N ARG A 121 -13.40 19.54 1.50
CA ARG A 121 -12.73 20.48 0.59
C ARG A 121 -13.48 21.81 0.46
N LYS A 122 -14.81 21.79 0.37
CA LYS A 122 -15.63 23.00 0.32
C LYS A 122 -15.53 23.79 1.61
N LEU A 123 -15.60 23.13 2.77
CA LEU A 123 -15.35 23.77 4.05
C LEU A 123 -13.95 24.40 4.10
N ALA A 124 -12.92 23.68 3.65
CA ALA A 124 -11.55 24.17 3.73
C ALA A 124 -11.36 25.49 2.97
N ARG A 125 -11.87 25.56 1.73
CA ARG A 125 -11.88 26.82 0.95
C ARG A 125 -12.75 27.89 1.60
N ASN A 126 -13.87 27.49 2.20
CA ASN A 126 -14.77 28.42 2.89
C ASN A 126 -14.05 29.12 4.05
N LEU A 127 -13.27 28.37 4.85
CA LEU A 127 -12.52 28.89 5.99
C LEU A 127 -11.43 29.91 5.59
N GLU A 128 -10.96 29.89 4.34
CA GLU A 128 -10.00 30.88 3.81
C GLU A 128 -10.65 32.25 3.55
N ILE A 129 -11.99 32.31 3.39
CA ILE A 129 -12.72 33.55 3.15
C ILE A 129 -12.88 34.32 4.46
N GLU A 130 -12.35 35.54 4.52
CA GLU A 130 -12.36 36.39 5.73
C GLU A 130 -13.44 37.46 5.75
N ASP A 131 -14.25 37.59 4.69
CA ASP A 131 -15.37 38.53 4.56
C ASP A 131 -16.74 37.80 4.59
N ASP A 132 -17.82 38.52 4.26
CA ASP A 132 -19.19 38.00 4.26
C ASP A 132 -19.60 37.26 2.96
N THR A 133 -18.68 37.07 2.02
CA THR A 133 -18.91 36.35 0.75
C THR A 133 -18.79 34.83 0.88
N TYR A 134 -18.53 34.34 2.09
CA TYR A 134 -18.43 32.91 2.34
C TYR A 134 -19.73 32.16 2.03
N ASP A 135 -19.60 30.90 1.63
CA ASP A 135 -20.76 30.07 1.31
C ASP A 135 -21.41 29.54 2.59
N ILE A 136 -22.60 30.07 2.89
CA ILE A 136 -23.43 29.71 4.06
C ILE A 136 -23.71 28.20 4.13
N ASN A 137 -23.83 27.53 2.99
CA ASN A 137 -24.16 26.10 2.92
C ASN A 137 -22.98 25.18 3.26
N ASN A 138 -21.75 25.70 3.19
CA ASN A 138 -20.52 24.92 3.39
C ASN A 138 -19.71 25.41 4.60
N THR A 139 -20.41 25.87 5.64
CA THR A 139 -19.83 26.37 6.89
C THR A 139 -19.43 25.26 7.87
N LYS A 140 -19.89 24.02 7.64
CA LYS A 140 -19.68 22.90 8.55
C LYS A 140 -19.44 21.59 7.80
N TYR A 141 -18.49 20.81 8.29
CA TYR A 141 -18.29 19.42 7.91
C TYR A 141 -19.03 18.51 8.90
N ILE A 142 -19.94 17.67 8.39
CA ILE A 142 -20.72 16.74 9.20
C ILE A 142 -20.08 15.36 9.11
N GLY A 143 -19.41 14.96 10.19
CA GLY A 143 -18.74 13.66 10.28
C GLY A 143 -17.45 13.76 11.09
N ARG A 144 -16.76 12.62 11.20
CA ARG A 144 -15.41 12.55 11.76
C ARG A 144 -14.44 12.40 10.60
N LEU A 145 -13.31 13.09 10.65
CA LEU A 145 -12.28 12.92 9.63
C LEU A 145 -11.67 11.51 9.72
N PRO A 146 -11.28 10.90 8.58
CA PRO A 146 -10.66 9.59 8.59
C PRO A 146 -9.27 9.63 9.24
N PRO A 147 -8.82 8.53 9.86
CA PRO A 147 -7.47 8.44 10.40
C PRO A 147 -6.42 8.51 9.28
N ALA A 148 -5.26 9.08 9.60
CA ALA A 148 -4.14 9.19 8.67
C ALA A 148 -3.30 7.90 8.68
N TYR A 149 -3.19 7.24 7.54
CA TYR A 149 -2.39 6.02 7.37
C TYR A 149 -1.09 6.31 6.63
N SER A 150 0.01 5.69 7.06
CA SER A 150 1.27 5.75 6.30
C SER A 150 1.17 4.91 5.03
N CYS A 151 1.72 5.43 3.95
CA CYS A 151 1.74 4.73 2.67
C CYS A 151 2.91 3.74 2.60
N PRO A 152 2.74 2.56 1.99
CA PRO A 152 3.81 1.58 1.83
C PRO A 152 5.01 2.11 1.05
N VAL A 153 4.78 3.07 0.15
CA VAL A 153 5.80 3.84 -0.58
C VAL A 153 5.55 5.29 -0.25
N ARG A 154 6.52 5.96 0.38
CA ARG A 154 6.36 7.30 0.92
C ARG A 154 6.04 8.32 -0.18
N GLU A 155 6.70 8.22 -1.32
CA GLU A 155 6.55 9.13 -2.47
C GLU A 155 5.25 8.90 -3.24
N ALA A 156 4.55 7.80 -2.99
CA ALA A 156 3.27 7.52 -3.63
C ALA A 156 2.16 8.46 -3.14
N CYS A 157 2.26 8.93 -1.90
CA CYS A 157 1.26 9.78 -1.26
C CYS A 157 1.78 11.21 -1.11
N THR A 158 1.15 12.15 -1.81
CA THR A 158 1.55 13.56 -1.76
C THR A 158 1.12 14.24 -0.45
N GLY A 159 0.13 13.65 0.25
CA GLY A 159 -0.46 14.20 1.46
C GLY A 159 -1.53 15.25 1.14
N SER A 160 -1.45 16.42 1.78
CA SER A 160 -2.40 17.53 1.61
C SER A 160 -3.82 17.21 2.11
N ILE A 161 -4.74 18.17 1.97
CA ILE A 161 -6.17 17.98 2.27
C ILE A 161 -6.87 17.03 1.30
N PHE A 162 -6.23 16.73 0.16
CA PHE A 162 -6.84 15.94 -0.91
C PHE A 162 -6.43 14.47 -0.90
N SER A 163 -5.39 14.06 -0.17
CA SER A 163 -4.93 12.68 -0.15
C SER A 163 -4.75 12.11 -1.57
N GLU A 164 -4.03 12.85 -2.41
CA GLU A 164 -3.82 12.50 -3.81
C GLU A 164 -2.60 11.59 -3.99
N CYS A 165 -2.65 10.77 -5.04
CA CYS A 165 -1.56 9.88 -5.41
C CYS A 165 -0.63 10.56 -6.40
N SER A 166 0.68 10.27 -6.32
CA SER A 166 1.66 10.73 -7.31
C SER A 166 1.55 9.95 -8.63
N GLU A 167 2.24 10.42 -9.67
CA GLU A 167 2.20 9.81 -11.00
C GLU A 167 2.59 8.32 -10.94
N GLY A 168 1.79 7.47 -11.59
CA GLY A 168 2.02 6.02 -11.64
C GLY A 168 1.29 5.23 -10.55
N TYR A 169 0.70 5.90 -9.55
CA TYR A 169 0.07 5.28 -8.39
C TYR A 169 -1.43 5.58 -8.33
N THR A 170 -2.21 4.62 -7.82
CA THR A 170 -3.65 4.71 -7.62
C THR A 170 -4.12 3.79 -6.49
N GLY A 171 -5.42 3.80 -6.21
CA GLY A 171 -6.05 2.96 -5.21
C GLY A 171 -5.79 3.37 -3.77
N VAL A 172 -6.11 2.48 -2.85
CA VAL A 172 -5.98 2.70 -1.40
C VAL A 172 -4.50 2.77 -1.02
N LEU A 173 -4.13 3.74 -0.16
CA LEU A 173 -2.75 4.08 0.18
C LEU A 173 -1.83 4.37 -1.02
N CYS A 174 -2.41 4.72 -2.18
CA CYS A 174 -1.68 4.93 -3.44
C CYS A 174 -0.73 3.77 -3.76
N SER A 175 -1.17 2.54 -3.52
CA SER A 175 -0.28 1.36 -3.55
C SER A 175 -0.56 0.40 -4.71
N VAL A 176 -1.48 0.77 -5.60
CA VAL A 176 -1.79 0.08 -6.86
C VAL A 176 -1.13 0.85 -7.99
N CYS A 177 -0.50 0.14 -8.94
CA CYS A 177 0.07 0.80 -10.12
C CYS A 177 -1.01 1.06 -11.16
N VAL A 178 -0.96 2.22 -11.81
CA VAL A 178 -1.80 2.51 -12.98
C VAL A 178 -1.37 1.66 -14.18
N GLU A 179 -2.22 1.63 -15.22
CA GLU A 179 -1.91 0.92 -16.46
C GLU A 179 -0.61 1.44 -17.11
N GLY A 180 0.18 0.52 -17.68
CA GLY A 180 1.51 0.82 -18.22
C GLY A 180 2.64 0.89 -17.18
N PHE A 181 2.32 0.70 -15.89
CA PHE A 181 3.29 0.57 -14.81
C PHE A 181 3.28 -0.83 -14.20
N HIS A 182 4.38 -1.22 -13.56
CA HIS A 182 4.51 -2.44 -12.79
C HIS A 182 5.09 -2.19 -11.41
N LYS A 183 4.69 -3.03 -10.45
CA LYS A 183 5.27 -3.02 -9.12
C LYS A 183 6.70 -3.54 -9.19
N SER A 184 7.66 -2.76 -8.71
CA SER A 184 9.03 -3.17 -8.50
C SER A 184 9.23 -3.53 -7.03
N ALA A 185 10.06 -4.54 -6.75
CA ALA A 185 10.13 -5.19 -5.44
C ALA A 185 10.52 -4.26 -4.27
N SER A 186 11.09 -3.08 -4.53
CA SER A 186 11.46 -2.09 -3.51
C SER A 186 11.25 -0.61 -3.91
N LEU A 187 10.81 -0.34 -5.13
CA LEU A 187 10.88 1.00 -5.76
C LEU A 187 9.51 1.54 -6.17
N GLY A 188 8.44 0.96 -5.61
CA GLY A 188 7.07 1.31 -5.98
C GLY A 188 6.74 0.98 -7.44
N CYS A 189 6.01 1.86 -8.11
CA CYS A 189 5.53 1.67 -9.48
C CYS A 189 6.53 2.22 -10.50
N ARG A 190 6.90 1.40 -11.49
CA ARG A 190 7.82 1.75 -12.58
C ARG A 190 7.15 1.60 -13.94
N LYS A 191 7.49 2.47 -14.90
CA LYS A 191 7.01 2.38 -16.29
C LYS A 191 7.51 1.08 -16.92
N CYS A 192 6.64 0.39 -17.64
CA CYS A 192 7.01 -0.82 -18.38
C CYS A 192 8.08 -0.52 -19.44
N SER A 193 9.20 -1.26 -19.42
CA SER A 193 10.28 -1.14 -20.41
C SER A 193 10.61 -2.50 -21.00
N ILE A 194 10.32 -2.68 -22.30
CA ILE A 194 10.50 -3.96 -23.02
C ILE A 194 12.00 -4.32 -23.14
N GLY A 195 12.87 -3.32 -23.30
CA GLY A 195 14.32 -3.54 -23.39
C GLY A 195 14.89 -4.15 -22.12
N TRP A 196 14.46 -3.66 -20.95
CA TRP A 196 14.88 -4.18 -19.65
C TRP A 196 14.40 -5.62 -19.43
N ILE A 197 13.14 -5.89 -19.76
CA ILE A 197 12.53 -7.23 -19.71
C ILE A 197 13.29 -8.22 -20.61
N SER A 198 13.63 -7.80 -21.83
CA SER A 198 14.37 -8.64 -22.79
C SER A 198 15.78 -8.98 -22.31
N LEU A 199 16.50 -8.00 -21.74
CA LEU A 199 17.83 -8.20 -21.16
C LEU A 199 17.80 -9.26 -20.05
N GLN A 200 16.81 -9.18 -19.16
CA GLN A 200 16.68 -10.12 -18.05
C GLN A 200 16.39 -11.55 -18.54
N ALA A 201 15.52 -11.71 -19.54
CA ALA A 201 15.24 -13.01 -20.14
C ALA A 201 16.50 -13.66 -20.75
N VAL A 202 17.35 -12.87 -21.42
CA VAL A 202 18.62 -13.33 -22.00
C VAL A 202 19.60 -13.79 -20.91
N ILE A 203 19.75 -13.01 -19.83
CA ILE A 203 20.62 -13.36 -18.69
C ILE A 203 20.17 -14.67 -18.06
N ILE A 204 18.87 -14.82 -17.81
CA ILE A 204 18.27 -16.05 -17.28
C ILE A 204 18.59 -17.25 -18.19
N LEU A 205 18.37 -17.10 -19.50
CA LEU A 205 18.63 -18.17 -20.46
C LEU A 205 20.11 -18.57 -20.47
N PHE A 206 21.00 -17.58 -20.41
CA PHE A 206 22.44 -17.81 -20.31
C PHE A 206 22.81 -18.60 -19.05
N PHE A 207 22.26 -18.26 -17.88
CA PHE A 207 22.50 -19.01 -16.64
C PHE A 207 22.00 -20.45 -16.72
N ILE A 208 20.82 -20.69 -17.31
CA ILE A 208 20.27 -22.04 -17.51
C ILE A 208 21.19 -22.87 -18.42
N ILE A 209 21.66 -22.30 -19.53
CA ILE A 209 22.56 -22.98 -20.48
C ILE A 209 23.94 -23.24 -19.84
N SER A 210 24.51 -22.25 -19.15
CA SER A 210 25.78 -22.36 -18.43
C SER A 210 25.72 -23.45 -17.36
N PHE A 211 24.65 -23.47 -16.56
CA PHE A 211 24.43 -24.51 -15.56
C PHE A 211 24.26 -25.90 -16.21
N ALA A 212 23.48 -26.00 -17.29
CA ALA A 212 23.29 -27.25 -18.01
C ALA A 212 24.60 -27.78 -18.64
N THR A 213 25.49 -26.91 -19.11
CA THR A 213 26.80 -27.29 -19.65
C THR A 213 27.80 -27.69 -18.55
N LEU A 214 27.79 -27.01 -17.41
CA LEU A 214 28.59 -27.38 -16.22
C LEU A 214 28.17 -28.74 -15.66
N VAL A 215 26.87 -29.03 -15.62
CA VAL A 215 26.33 -30.34 -15.20
C VAL A 215 26.61 -31.44 -16.25
N ARG A 216 26.69 -31.08 -17.54
CA ARG A 216 27.04 -32.02 -18.62
C ARG A 216 28.53 -32.30 -18.74
N LYS A 217 29.42 -31.42 -18.29
CA LYS A 217 30.87 -31.68 -18.29
C LYS A 217 31.16 -32.88 -17.39
N LYS A 218 31.29 -34.04 -18.04
CA LYS A 218 31.64 -35.33 -17.47
C LYS A 218 32.92 -35.12 -16.67
N LYS A 219 32.87 -35.37 -15.35
CA LYS A 219 34.04 -35.50 -14.49
C LYS A 219 34.94 -36.55 -15.13
N ARG A 220 35.98 -36.15 -15.86
CA ARG A 220 37.18 -37.00 -16.02
C ARG A 220 37.67 -37.15 -14.58
N ARG A 221 37.52 -38.36 -14.07
CA ARG A 221 37.81 -38.71 -12.69
C ARG A 221 39.32 -38.69 -12.55
N ASP A 222 39.88 -37.51 -12.30
CA ASP A 222 41.25 -37.44 -11.82
C ASP A 222 41.25 -37.60 -10.29
N LYS A 223 42.23 -38.35 -9.80
CA LYS A 223 42.23 -39.01 -8.49
C LYS A 223 42.56 -38.09 -7.31
N SER A 224 42.37 -36.78 -7.40
CA SER A 224 42.76 -35.85 -6.32
C SER A 224 41.80 -34.67 -6.18
N GLY A 225 41.28 -34.48 -4.97
CA GLY A 225 40.57 -33.26 -4.54
C GLY A 225 39.10 -33.11 -4.95
N ARG A 226 38.36 -32.30 -4.17
CA ARG A 226 37.04 -31.75 -4.58
C ARG A 226 37.16 -31.15 -5.98
N SER A 227 36.21 -31.44 -6.87
CA SER A 227 36.25 -30.89 -8.22
C SER A 227 36.11 -29.37 -8.17
N ILE A 228 36.85 -28.63 -9.01
CA ILE A 228 36.69 -27.17 -9.18
C ILE A 228 35.21 -26.79 -9.40
N SER A 229 34.45 -27.65 -10.09
CA SER A 229 33.00 -27.48 -10.30
C SER A 229 32.18 -27.51 -8.99
N GLU A 230 32.59 -28.29 -7.99
CA GLU A 230 31.93 -28.39 -6.69
C GLU A 230 32.25 -27.17 -5.82
N ILE A 231 33.48 -26.66 -5.88
CA ILE A 231 33.89 -25.41 -5.20
C ILE A 231 33.15 -24.22 -5.81
N LEU A 232 33.13 -24.11 -7.15
CA LEU A 232 32.42 -23.04 -7.86
C LEU A 232 30.91 -23.06 -7.55
N MET A 233 30.28 -24.24 -7.55
CA MET A 233 28.86 -24.38 -7.23
C MET A 233 28.55 -23.98 -5.78
N SER A 234 29.46 -24.29 -4.84
CA SER A 234 29.35 -23.86 -3.45
C SER A 234 29.39 -22.33 -3.33
N GLN A 235 30.36 -21.68 -3.98
CA GLN A 235 30.47 -20.22 -3.96
C GLN A 235 29.25 -19.54 -4.59
N ILE A 236 28.78 -20.04 -5.74
CA ILE A 236 27.57 -19.52 -6.40
C ILE A 236 26.34 -19.61 -5.47
N LYS A 237 26.14 -20.74 -4.77
CA LYS A 237 25.04 -20.88 -3.81
C LYS A 237 25.10 -19.85 -2.69
N ILE A 238 26.29 -19.63 -2.13
CA ILE A 238 26.50 -18.66 -1.04
C ILE A 238 26.22 -17.24 -1.54
N THR A 239 26.73 -16.87 -2.71
CA THR A 239 26.51 -15.55 -3.29
C THR A 239 25.03 -15.31 -3.59
N ILE A 240 24.33 -16.26 -4.23
CA ILE A 240 22.90 -16.13 -4.51
C ILE A 240 22.10 -16.06 -3.20
N GLY A 241 22.40 -16.93 -2.24
CA GLY A 241 21.73 -16.96 -0.93
C GLY A 241 21.91 -15.65 -0.17
N PHE A 242 23.11 -15.05 -0.20
CA PHE A 242 23.37 -13.73 0.38
C PHE A 242 22.44 -12.67 -0.21
N TYR A 243 22.38 -12.55 -1.54
CA TYR A 243 21.50 -11.57 -2.18
C TYR A 243 20.02 -11.86 -1.92
N GLN A 244 19.60 -13.13 -1.90
CA GLN A 244 18.23 -13.53 -1.57
C GLN A 244 17.80 -13.05 -0.18
N VAL A 245 18.65 -13.24 0.83
CA VAL A 245 18.37 -12.83 2.21
C VAL A 245 18.45 -11.32 2.38
N SER A 246 19.51 -10.68 1.87
CA SER A 246 19.69 -9.23 1.98
C SER A 246 18.55 -8.46 1.33
N LEU A 247 18.10 -8.88 0.15
CA LEU A 247 16.94 -8.28 -0.52
C LEU A 247 15.64 -8.50 0.26
N GLY A 248 15.38 -9.73 0.71
CA GLY A 248 14.20 -10.03 1.50
C GLY A 248 14.13 -9.18 2.78
N MET A 249 15.28 -8.94 3.41
CA MET A 249 15.39 -8.04 4.57
C MET A 249 15.04 -6.60 4.20
N ILE A 250 15.69 -6.02 3.17
CA ILE A 250 15.43 -4.63 2.74
C ILE A 250 13.95 -4.43 2.39
N GLN A 251 13.34 -5.41 1.68
CA GLN A 251 11.93 -5.38 1.30
C GLN A 251 10.97 -5.43 2.51
N SER A 252 11.36 -6.14 3.56
CA SER A 252 10.55 -6.24 4.79
C SER A 252 10.50 -4.92 5.57
N PHE A 253 11.51 -4.06 5.39
CA PHE A 253 11.64 -2.75 6.02
C PHE A 253 11.37 -1.61 5.03
N SER A 254 10.29 -1.72 4.26
CA SER A 254 9.87 -0.71 3.27
C SER A 254 9.44 0.63 3.87
N PHE A 255 9.20 0.69 5.19
CA PHE A 255 8.89 1.93 5.91
C PHE A 255 10.14 2.75 6.28
N ILE A 256 11.33 2.21 6.04
CA ILE A 256 12.60 2.92 6.23
C ILE A 256 12.98 3.57 4.90
N ASP A 257 13.24 4.87 4.93
CA ASP A 257 13.76 5.60 3.78
C ASP A 257 15.23 5.21 3.56
N TRP A 258 15.44 4.20 2.73
CA TRP A 258 16.77 3.74 2.37
C TRP A 258 17.46 4.77 1.45
N PRO A 259 18.77 5.01 1.63
CA PRO A 259 19.50 5.98 0.81
C PRO A 259 19.48 5.57 -0.68
N GLU A 260 19.50 6.55 -1.58
CA GLU A 260 19.39 6.32 -3.04
C GLU A 260 20.45 5.35 -3.59
N ASN A 261 21.62 5.30 -2.99
CA ASN A 261 22.67 4.35 -3.35
C ASN A 261 22.25 2.89 -3.11
N LEU A 262 21.43 2.64 -2.08
CA LEU A 262 20.86 1.31 -1.82
C LEU A 262 19.79 0.94 -2.85
N ASN A 263 19.09 1.91 -3.44
CA ASN A 263 18.14 1.63 -4.51
C ASN A 263 18.84 1.03 -5.74
N LYS A 264 20.02 1.55 -6.10
CA LYS A 264 20.87 0.96 -7.14
C LYS A 264 21.31 -0.45 -6.77
N TYR A 265 21.72 -0.67 -5.52
CA TYR A 265 22.07 -2.01 -5.02
C TYR A 265 20.90 -3.00 -5.18
N VAL A 266 19.69 -2.62 -4.78
CA VAL A 266 18.51 -3.50 -4.87
C VAL A 266 18.17 -3.85 -6.32
N GLU A 267 18.30 -2.89 -7.24
CA GLU A 267 18.06 -3.12 -8.67
C GLU A 267 19.01 -4.18 -9.25
N TYR A 268 20.32 -4.08 -8.97
CA TYR A 268 21.30 -5.06 -9.42
C TYR A 268 21.15 -6.41 -8.71
N ALA A 269 20.92 -6.39 -7.39
CA ALA A 269 20.76 -7.60 -6.61
C ALA A 269 19.51 -8.40 -7.03
N ASN A 270 18.41 -7.73 -7.45
CA ASN A 270 17.20 -8.42 -7.93
C ASN A 270 17.47 -9.31 -9.15
N ILE A 271 18.42 -8.94 -10.02
CA ILE A 271 18.84 -9.75 -11.17
C ILE A 271 19.60 -11.00 -10.68
N LEU A 272 20.53 -10.80 -9.73
CA LEU A 272 21.36 -11.86 -9.16
C LEU A 272 20.57 -12.86 -8.30
N GLN A 273 19.39 -12.46 -7.80
CA GLN A 273 18.49 -13.33 -7.04
C GLN A 273 17.92 -14.49 -7.87
N LEU A 274 17.96 -14.40 -9.21
CA LEU A 274 17.38 -15.36 -10.16
C LEU A 274 15.90 -15.70 -9.86
N ASN A 275 15.14 -14.75 -9.33
CA ASN A 275 13.70 -14.91 -9.14
C ASN A 275 12.96 -14.84 -10.48
N LEU A 276 13.03 -15.91 -11.26
CA LEU A 276 12.48 -16.05 -12.63
C LEU A 276 11.07 -15.45 -12.81
N PHE A 277 10.20 -15.61 -11.80
CA PHE A 277 8.81 -15.16 -11.84
C PHE A 277 8.57 -13.75 -11.28
N GLN A 278 9.53 -13.16 -10.56
CA GLN A 278 9.46 -11.77 -10.09
C GLN A 278 10.15 -10.80 -11.07
N VAL A 279 11.03 -11.34 -11.90
CA VAL A 279 11.87 -10.62 -12.85
C VAL A 279 11.09 -10.24 -14.11
N LEU A 280 10.13 -11.05 -14.59
CA LEU A 280 9.36 -10.74 -15.81
C LEU A 280 7.91 -10.33 -15.50
N PRO A 281 7.58 -9.02 -15.44
CA PRO A 281 6.20 -8.57 -15.36
C PRO A 281 5.51 -8.86 -16.70
N LEU A 282 5.00 -10.09 -16.89
CA LEU A 282 4.38 -10.48 -18.17
C LEU A 282 3.17 -9.61 -18.52
N HIS A 283 2.54 -8.96 -17.53
CA HIS A 283 1.48 -7.97 -17.78
C HIS A 283 1.95 -6.79 -18.62
N CYS A 284 3.25 -6.45 -18.60
CA CYS A 284 3.84 -5.44 -19.47
C CYS A 284 3.99 -5.91 -20.93
N LEU A 285 3.99 -7.22 -21.20
CA LEU A 285 4.10 -7.79 -22.55
C LEU A 285 2.73 -8.19 -23.10
N VAL A 286 1.89 -8.76 -22.24
CA VAL A 286 0.56 -9.25 -22.59
C VAL A 286 -0.42 -8.76 -21.50
N PRO A 287 -1.21 -7.71 -21.77
CA PRO A 287 -2.09 -7.07 -20.77
C PRO A 287 -3.08 -8.02 -20.10
N ARG A 288 -3.44 -9.13 -20.76
CA ARG A 288 -4.35 -10.16 -20.22
C ARG A 288 -3.76 -10.95 -19.05
N PHE A 289 -2.45 -10.97 -18.87
CA PHE A 289 -1.80 -11.68 -17.78
C PHE A 289 -1.62 -10.77 -16.56
N THR A 290 -2.71 -10.44 -15.86
CA THR A 290 -2.62 -9.75 -14.57
C THR A 290 -2.18 -10.74 -13.48
N PHE A 291 -0.97 -10.58 -12.95
CA PHE A 291 -0.47 -11.41 -11.86
C PHE A 291 -1.05 -10.98 -10.52
N ASN A 292 -2.22 -11.52 -10.18
CA ASN A 292 -2.71 -11.50 -8.81
C ASN A 292 -1.73 -12.28 -7.90
N PRO A 293 -1.46 -11.82 -6.66
CA PRO A 293 -0.74 -12.60 -5.63
C PRO A 293 -1.13 -14.08 -5.54
N PHE A 294 -2.41 -14.44 -5.69
CA PHE A 294 -2.86 -15.84 -5.67
C PHE A 294 -2.33 -16.66 -6.85
N TYR A 295 -2.40 -16.12 -8.08
CA TYR A 295 -1.84 -16.79 -9.26
C TYR A 295 -0.33 -16.93 -9.14
N LYS A 296 0.36 -15.92 -8.59
CA LYS A 296 1.81 -16.00 -8.33
C LYS A 296 2.13 -17.17 -7.39
N MET A 297 1.38 -17.34 -6.30
CA MET A 297 1.55 -18.47 -5.39
C MET A 297 1.37 -19.82 -6.10
N VAL A 298 0.26 -20.00 -6.83
CA VAL A 298 -0.04 -21.26 -7.54
C VAL A 298 1.02 -21.58 -8.57
N MET A 299 1.44 -20.60 -9.39
CA MET A 299 2.48 -20.79 -10.41
C MET A 299 3.83 -21.17 -9.80
N MET A 300 4.21 -20.58 -8.66
CA MET A 300 5.44 -20.96 -7.96
C MET A 300 5.39 -22.42 -7.47
N ILE A 301 4.28 -22.84 -6.85
CA ILE A 301 4.12 -24.21 -6.35
C ILE A 301 4.12 -25.21 -7.51
N LEU A 302 3.28 -24.97 -8.53
CA LEU A 302 3.19 -25.85 -9.70
C LEU A 302 4.50 -25.89 -10.50
N GLY A 303 5.20 -24.76 -10.60
CA GLY A 303 6.52 -24.69 -11.25
C GLY A 303 7.55 -25.58 -10.56
N ASN A 304 7.60 -25.58 -9.22
CA ASN A 304 8.48 -26.46 -8.46
C ASN A 304 8.14 -27.94 -8.66
N VAL A 305 6.84 -28.29 -8.57
CA VAL A 305 6.37 -29.66 -8.80
C VAL A 305 6.69 -30.13 -10.22
N PHE A 306 6.46 -29.28 -11.21
CA PHE A 306 6.75 -29.56 -12.62
C PHE A 306 8.23 -29.88 -12.84
N VAL A 307 9.15 -29.10 -12.27
CA VAL A 307 10.60 -29.35 -12.41
C VAL A 307 11.00 -30.68 -11.77
N ILE A 308 10.43 -31.04 -10.63
CA ILE A 308 10.66 -32.35 -9.99
C ILE A 308 10.19 -33.49 -10.90
N ILE A 309 9.00 -33.37 -11.49
CA ILE A 309 8.43 -34.38 -12.39
C ILE A 309 9.32 -34.53 -13.63
N VAL A 310 9.67 -33.44 -14.30
CA VAL A 310 10.52 -33.46 -15.51
C VAL A 310 11.90 -34.05 -15.21
N ALA A 311 12.55 -33.64 -14.12
CA ALA A 311 13.84 -34.18 -13.71
C ALA A 311 13.75 -35.71 -13.46
N THR A 312 12.68 -36.15 -12.79
CA THR A 312 12.41 -37.57 -12.54
C THR A 312 12.20 -38.35 -13.85
N ILE A 313 11.43 -37.83 -14.81
CA ILE A 313 11.26 -38.43 -16.13
C ILE A 313 12.60 -38.54 -16.87
N ILE A 314 13.42 -37.48 -16.84
CA ILE A 314 14.76 -37.49 -17.45
C ILE A 314 15.63 -38.57 -16.80
N TYR A 315 15.60 -38.72 -15.47
CA TYR A 315 16.31 -39.78 -14.78
C TYR A 315 15.88 -41.18 -15.25
N TYR A 316 14.57 -41.45 -15.30
CA TYR A 316 14.06 -42.74 -15.78
C TYR A 316 14.45 -43.01 -17.24
N PHE A 317 14.38 -42.01 -18.10
CA PHE A 317 14.81 -42.16 -19.49
C PHE A 317 16.31 -42.47 -19.60
N ARG A 318 17.16 -41.80 -18.81
CA ARG A 318 18.60 -42.08 -18.74
C ARG A 318 18.88 -43.46 -18.18
N LYS A 319 18.16 -43.88 -17.13
CA LYS A 319 18.25 -45.23 -16.55
C LYS A 319 17.92 -46.29 -17.61
N SER A 320 16.82 -46.13 -18.34
CA SER A 320 16.42 -47.04 -19.42
C SER A 320 17.46 -47.10 -20.55
N ARG A 321 18.04 -45.96 -20.94
CA ARG A 321 19.13 -45.90 -21.94
C ARG A 321 20.40 -46.61 -21.45
N ILE A 322 20.73 -46.55 -20.16
CA ILE A 322 21.89 -47.25 -19.58
C ILE A 322 21.63 -48.75 -19.50
N ASN A 323 20.44 -49.17 -19.08
CA ASN A 323 20.06 -50.59 -19.00
C ASN A 323 20.09 -51.28 -20.37
N LYS A 324 19.75 -50.56 -21.45
CA LYS A 324 19.81 -51.07 -22.83
C LYS A 324 21.23 -51.18 -23.41
N LYS A 325 22.25 -50.59 -22.76
CA LYS A 325 23.63 -50.70 -23.24
C LYS A 325 24.22 -52.05 -22.83
N ASP A 326 24.98 -52.64 -23.74
CA ASP A 326 25.78 -53.82 -23.47
C ASP A 326 27.04 -53.41 -22.70
N LEU A 327 26.91 -53.33 -21.38
CA LEU A 327 27.94 -52.91 -20.43
C LEU A 327 27.94 -53.91 -19.26
N PRO A 328 29.10 -54.17 -18.62
CA PRO A 328 29.16 -54.96 -17.39
C PRO A 328 28.26 -54.38 -16.30
N ASP A 329 27.66 -55.25 -15.48
CA ASP A 329 26.68 -54.85 -14.46
C ASP A 329 27.26 -53.89 -13.41
N GLU A 330 28.55 -54.03 -13.07
CA GLU A 330 29.25 -53.10 -12.20
C GLU A 330 29.30 -51.68 -12.80
N GLN A 331 29.59 -51.57 -14.11
CA GLN A 331 29.62 -50.29 -14.82
C GLN A 331 28.22 -49.70 -14.99
N LYS A 332 27.19 -50.53 -15.23
CA LYS A 332 25.78 -50.09 -15.26
C LYS A 332 25.37 -49.51 -13.91
N THR A 333 25.66 -50.21 -12.82
CA THR A 333 25.32 -49.79 -11.45
C THR A 333 26.01 -48.47 -11.09
N ALA A 334 27.30 -48.34 -11.42
CA ALA A 334 28.04 -47.09 -11.22
C ALA A 334 27.46 -45.92 -12.05
N ALA A 335 27.10 -46.16 -13.31
CA ALA A 335 26.51 -45.14 -14.18
C ALA A 335 25.11 -44.71 -13.73
N ILE A 336 24.27 -45.64 -13.25
CA ILE A 336 22.95 -45.35 -12.68
C ILE A 336 23.08 -44.55 -11.39
N SER A 337 24.01 -44.94 -10.50
CA SER A 337 24.28 -44.23 -9.25
C SER A 337 24.72 -42.78 -9.51
N SER A 338 25.64 -42.56 -10.45
CA SER A 338 26.07 -41.22 -10.85
C SER A 338 24.95 -40.39 -11.49
N ALA A 339 24.10 -41.00 -12.31
CA ALA A 339 22.94 -40.33 -12.89
C ALA A 339 21.90 -39.95 -11.81
N LYS A 340 21.67 -40.82 -10.82
CA LYS A 340 20.79 -40.57 -9.67
C LYS A 340 21.32 -39.41 -8.82
N GLU A 341 22.62 -39.40 -8.51
CA GLU A 341 23.26 -38.33 -7.76
C GLU A 341 23.15 -36.98 -8.49
N THR A 342 23.43 -36.95 -9.79
CA THR A 342 23.32 -35.74 -10.61
C THR A 342 21.88 -35.20 -10.62
N ASN A 343 20.89 -36.09 -10.70
CA ASN A 343 19.48 -35.72 -10.66
C ASN A 343 19.07 -35.09 -9.31
N TYR A 344 19.45 -35.71 -8.19
CA TYR A 344 19.16 -35.13 -6.87
C TYR A 344 19.89 -33.81 -6.64
N ARG A 345 21.17 -33.70 -7.04
CA ARG A 345 21.91 -32.44 -6.94
C ARG A 345 21.20 -31.32 -7.70
N PHE A 346 20.67 -31.62 -8.89
CA PHE A 346 19.89 -30.66 -9.69
C PHE A 346 18.59 -30.25 -8.98
N ILE A 347 17.77 -31.22 -8.54
CA ILE A 347 16.49 -30.95 -7.88
C ILE A 347 16.70 -30.14 -6.59
N ILE A 348 17.62 -30.56 -5.73
CA ILE A 348 17.91 -29.89 -4.46
C ILE A 348 18.42 -28.47 -4.71
N PHE A 349 19.28 -28.27 -5.70
CA PHE A 349 19.76 -26.93 -6.04
C PHE A 349 18.63 -26.04 -6.57
N PHE A 350 17.78 -26.56 -7.45
CA PHE A 350 16.63 -25.81 -7.96
C PHE A 350 15.69 -25.41 -6.82
N LEU A 351 15.31 -26.35 -5.96
CA LEU A 351 14.47 -26.08 -4.79
C LEU A 351 15.11 -25.07 -3.85
N PHE A 352 16.43 -25.15 -3.62
CA PHE A 352 17.15 -24.15 -2.85
C PHE A 352 17.01 -22.75 -3.46
N LEU A 353 17.16 -22.62 -4.77
CA LEU A 353 17.02 -21.34 -5.46
C LEU A 353 15.61 -20.77 -5.37
N THR A 354 14.57 -21.60 -5.54
CA THR A 354 13.18 -21.15 -5.56
C THR A 354 12.54 -21.06 -4.18
N PHE A 355 13.17 -21.62 -3.15
CA PHE A 355 12.60 -21.72 -1.79
C PHE A 355 12.17 -20.36 -1.22
N PRO A 356 13.01 -19.31 -1.18
CA PRO A 356 12.59 -18.02 -0.62
C PRO A 356 11.38 -17.44 -1.35
N SER A 357 11.39 -17.47 -2.68
CA SER A 357 10.31 -16.95 -3.52
C SER A 357 8.98 -17.69 -3.30
N THR A 358 9.07 -19.00 -3.16
CA THR A 358 7.92 -19.88 -2.92
C THR A 358 7.33 -19.57 -1.56
N CYS A 359 8.16 -19.51 -0.52
CA CYS A 359 7.74 -19.15 0.84
C CYS A 359 7.10 -17.75 0.90
N THR A 360 7.73 -16.73 0.30
CA THR A 360 7.17 -15.38 0.26
C THR A 360 5.82 -15.35 -0.47
N SER A 361 5.68 -16.07 -1.59
CA SER A 361 4.42 -16.09 -2.35
C SER A 361 3.27 -16.74 -1.57
N ILE A 362 3.56 -17.67 -0.66
CA ILE A 362 2.58 -18.30 0.24
C ILE A 362 2.25 -17.36 1.42
N ILE A 363 3.26 -16.84 2.11
CA ILE A 363 3.07 -16.02 3.32
C ILE A 363 2.31 -14.73 3.01
N THR A 364 2.56 -14.13 1.84
CA THR A 364 1.97 -12.84 1.45
C THR A 364 0.47 -12.89 1.16
N VAL A 365 -0.12 -14.08 0.98
CA VAL A 365 -1.58 -14.24 0.78
C VAL A 365 -2.33 -14.69 2.04
N MET A 366 -1.60 -15.03 3.11
CA MET A 366 -2.16 -15.51 4.37
C MET A 366 -2.98 -14.41 5.09
N PRO A 367 -4.00 -14.74 5.90
CA PRO A 367 -4.80 -13.75 6.62
C PRO A 367 -3.99 -12.78 7.51
N ALA A 368 -2.86 -13.23 8.05
CA ALA A 368 -1.97 -12.37 8.83
C ALA A 368 -1.31 -11.24 8.01
N ALA A 369 -1.29 -11.37 6.67
CA ALA A 369 -0.84 -10.34 5.76
C ALA A 369 -1.94 -9.31 5.41
N CYS A 370 -3.13 -9.42 5.98
CA CYS A 370 -4.18 -8.43 5.82
C CYS A 370 -3.92 -7.21 6.73
N HIS A 371 -4.27 -6.02 6.22
CA HIS A 371 -4.16 -4.75 6.89
C HIS A 371 -5.54 -4.10 6.94
N GLU A 372 -6.01 -3.77 8.14
CA GLU A 372 -7.25 -3.04 8.33
C GLU A 372 -7.05 -1.55 8.05
N ILE A 373 -7.90 -1.00 7.19
CA ILE A 373 -7.94 0.43 6.88
C ILE A 373 -9.35 0.92 7.16
N CYS A 374 -9.44 1.85 8.10
CA CYS A 374 -10.68 2.46 8.54
C CYS A 374 -10.89 3.81 7.86
N SER A 375 -12.11 3.98 7.39
CA SER A 375 -12.67 5.27 7.02
C SER A 375 -13.37 5.89 8.23
N GLU A 376 -14.31 6.79 7.98
CA GLU A 376 -15.06 7.49 9.01
C GLU A 376 -16.15 6.62 9.63
N GLN A 377 -16.72 5.69 8.87
CA GLN A 377 -17.83 4.82 9.32
C GLN A 377 -17.56 3.33 9.14
N SER A 378 -16.61 2.96 8.28
CA SER A 378 -16.38 1.54 7.95
C SER A 378 -14.90 1.18 7.91
N CYS A 379 -14.56 -0.01 8.43
CA CYS A 379 -13.23 -0.58 8.29
C CYS A 379 -13.26 -1.71 7.28
N ARG A 380 -12.23 -1.78 6.44
CA ARG A 380 -12.07 -2.85 5.45
C ARG A 380 -10.66 -3.40 5.51
N TRP A 381 -10.55 -4.71 5.30
CA TRP A 381 -9.27 -5.41 5.30
C TRP A 381 -8.75 -5.54 3.89
N TYR A 382 -7.50 -5.14 3.67
CA TYR A 382 -6.81 -5.20 2.39
C TYR A 382 -5.56 -6.05 2.47
N LEU A 383 -5.20 -6.74 1.38
CA LEU A 383 -4.01 -7.58 1.36
C LEU A 383 -2.76 -6.71 1.20
N LYS A 384 -1.77 -6.82 2.11
CA LYS A 384 -0.53 -5.99 2.03
C LYS A 384 0.27 -6.21 0.72
N ALA A 385 0.20 -7.41 0.17
CA ALA A 385 0.86 -7.73 -1.10
C ALA A 385 0.26 -6.92 -2.27
N ASP A 386 -1.04 -6.64 -2.22
CA ASP A 386 -1.81 -5.90 -3.21
C ASP A 386 -3.08 -5.30 -2.58
N TYR A 387 -3.04 -4.00 -2.28
CA TYR A 387 -4.17 -3.28 -1.69
C TYR A 387 -5.33 -3.06 -2.67
N GLY A 388 -5.20 -3.47 -3.94
CA GLY A 388 -6.33 -3.61 -4.85
C GLY A 388 -7.27 -4.76 -4.45
N LEU A 389 -6.81 -5.69 -3.60
CA LEU A 389 -7.56 -6.86 -3.16
C LEU A 389 -8.05 -6.69 -1.72
N LYS A 390 -9.35 -6.95 -1.54
CA LYS A 390 -9.98 -7.01 -0.22
C LYS A 390 -9.81 -8.41 0.38
N CYS A 391 -9.35 -8.46 1.62
CA CYS A 391 -9.37 -9.69 2.39
C CYS A 391 -10.80 -10.02 2.82
N PHE A 392 -11.07 -11.31 2.99
CA PHE A 392 -12.37 -11.84 3.45
C PHE A 392 -13.56 -11.48 2.55
N ASP A 393 -13.33 -11.07 1.32
CA ASP A 393 -14.36 -10.99 0.29
C ASP A 393 -14.55 -12.37 -0.38
N SER A 394 -15.68 -12.58 -1.05
CA SER A 394 -15.98 -13.78 -1.84
C SER A 394 -14.85 -14.20 -2.77
N TYR A 395 -14.18 -13.25 -3.43
CA TYR A 395 -13.00 -13.52 -4.25
C TYR A 395 -11.80 -14.04 -3.44
N TYR A 396 -11.52 -13.45 -2.26
CA TYR A 396 -10.46 -13.90 -1.38
C TYR A 396 -10.75 -15.30 -0.85
N TYR A 397 -11.98 -15.56 -0.41
CA TYR A 397 -12.42 -16.87 0.04
C TYR A 397 -12.35 -17.90 -1.10
N ASN A 398 -12.84 -17.60 -2.29
CA ASN A 398 -12.81 -18.56 -3.40
C ASN A 398 -11.37 -18.92 -3.83
N ASN A 399 -10.41 -18.00 -3.72
CA ASN A 399 -9.02 -18.27 -4.10
C ASN A 399 -8.14 -18.81 -2.96
N TYR A 400 -8.44 -18.48 -1.70
CA TYR A 400 -7.65 -18.91 -0.52
C TYR A 400 -8.26 -20.13 0.18
N ILE A 401 -9.58 -20.14 0.38
CA ILE A 401 -10.31 -21.09 1.23
C ILE A 401 -10.68 -22.38 0.49
N GLN A 402 -10.91 -22.39 -0.83
CA GLN A 402 -11.07 -23.66 -1.56
C GLN A 402 -9.83 -24.58 -1.49
N ILE A 403 -8.65 -24.03 -1.21
CA ILE A 403 -7.40 -24.80 -1.06
C ILE A 403 -7.20 -25.27 0.40
N THR A 404 -7.90 -24.70 1.39
CA THR A 404 -7.72 -25.00 2.83
C THR A 404 -8.93 -25.65 3.52
N LEU A 405 -10.05 -25.85 2.83
CA LEU A 405 -11.30 -26.37 3.43
C LEU A 405 -11.39 -27.89 3.64
N GLU A 406 -10.29 -28.65 3.62
CA GLU A 406 -10.28 -29.98 4.25
C GLU A 406 -9.97 -29.93 5.76
N VAL A 407 -9.48 -28.81 6.31
CA VAL A 407 -9.00 -28.77 7.71
C VAL A 407 -10.01 -28.16 8.70
N GLN A 408 -10.96 -27.34 8.25
CA GLN A 408 -11.93 -26.68 9.15
C GLN A 408 -13.21 -27.47 9.43
N HIS A 409 -13.55 -28.47 8.60
CA HIS A 409 -14.75 -29.28 8.82
C HIS A 409 -14.64 -30.24 10.03
N GLN A 410 -13.42 -30.60 10.48
CA GLN A 410 -13.25 -31.44 11.67
C GLN A 410 -13.47 -30.67 13.00
N ASN A 411 -13.15 -29.37 13.05
CA ASN A 411 -13.27 -28.59 14.29
C ASN A 411 -14.71 -28.15 14.64
N LYS A 412 -15.64 -28.17 13.68
CA LYS A 412 -17.08 -27.93 13.95
C LYS A 412 -17.83 -29.17 14.41
N ALA A 413 -17.35 -30.38 14.09
CA ALA A 413 -17.96 -31.63 14.54
C ALA A 413 -17.67 -31.90 16.04
N GLN A 414 -16.48 -31.50 16.53
CA GLN A 414 -16.05 -31.79 17.90
C GLN A 414 -16.63 -30.84 18.96
N ARG A 415 -17.07 -29.63 18.58
CA ARG A 415 -17.74 -28.67 19.49
C ARG A 415 -19.24 -28.93 19.67
N ARG A 416 -19.85 -29.82 18.89
CA ARG A 416 -21.28 -30.18 19.05
C ARG A 416 -21.51 -31.41 19.93
N SER A 417 -20.47 -32.16 20.29
CA SER A 417 -20.61 -33.37 21.14
C SER A 417 -20.30 -33.14 22.62
N SER A 418 -19.93 -31.93 23.05
CA SER A 418 -19.44 -31.66 24.41
C SER A 418 -20.25 -30.63 25.20
N SER A 419 -21.52 -30.39 24.86
CA SER A 419 -22.40 -29.51 25.65
C SER A 419 -23.73 -30.18 25.98
N PHE A 420 -23.86 -30.53 27.27
CA PHE A 420 -25.05 -30.90 28.06
C PHE A 420 -25.49 -32.38 28.08
N PRO A 421 -25.97 -32.91 29.24
CA PRO A 421 -26.92 -32.35 30.23
C PRO A 421 -26.23 -31.81 31.51
N LYS A 422 -26.63 -30.74 32.22
CA LYS A 422 -27.90 -30.25 32.80
C LYS A 422 -28.52 -31.22 33.81
N GLU A 423 -28.01 -31.18 35.03
CA GLU A 423 -28.84 -31.14 36.25
C GLU A 423 -28.85 -29.71 36.79
#